data_AF-A0A352DPW9-F1
#
_entry.id   AF-A0A352DPW9-F1
#
_cell.length_a   1.000
_cell.length_b   1.000
_cell.length_c   1.000
_cell.angle_alpha   90.00
_cell.angle_beta   90.00
_cell.angle_gamma   90.00
#
_symmetry.space_group_name_H-M   'P 1'
#
loop_
_entity.id
_entity.type
_entity.pdbx_description
1 polymer ?
#
loop_
_entity_poly.entity_id
_entity_poly.type
_entity_poly.pdbx_seq_one_letter_code
_entity_poly.pdbx_strand_id
1 'polypeptide(L)'
;MVNKLFGAAAVTAAASLLLTSCGRTVDKASTGWQNGETMPSEAAAYSENDGTADASEQKAPERLDIALNMPEGYNIQKRCKLDLKPVMQEPLLPTGCEVTALAQTLNYCGFNIDNAALSDYFLPQDFDGWFTMDEYYLGDPHTENGFGCNAPVLIRTASDYFDYLKSDWYPADLSGTPFENLLYQIEQGRPVIVWVTMQLREAESVYQFDLGCGEEFWFNDYHHCITICGYDLDKGIVWTADPLEGSISYPIERFKTVYDIMGKQAIVLVGNEGSAGVDYSDSEYKKKWMRDRHPSWFGEEPPEDGEFEFYYEFDNPVDFTSGDAAESVGADSISVEIMQ
;
A
#
# COMPACT_ATOMS: atom_id res chain seq x y z
N MET A 1 -49.53 58.60 12.42
CA MET A 1 -48.60 58.67 13.56
C MET A 1 -47.75 57.41 13.55
N VAL A 2 -46.44 57.60 13.57
CA VAL A 2 -45.39 56.60 13.39
C VAL A 2 -45.07 55.92 14.73
N ASN A 3 -44.87 54.60 14.73
CA ASN A 3 -44.01 53.84 15.67
C ASN A 3 -43.76 52.47 15.01
N LYS A 4 -42.62 52.21 14.36
CA LYS A 4 -41.33 51.74 14.90
C LYS A 4 -41.43 50.51 15.82
N LEU A 5 -40.98 49.37 15.31
CA LEU A 5 -40.18 48.40 16.05
C LEU A 5 -39.21 47.66 15.11
N PHE A 6 -38.00 47.44 15.63
CA PHE A 6 -36.76 47.09 14.95
C PHE A 6 -36.68 45.62 14.56
N GLY A 7 -36.12 45.34 13.37
CA GLY A 7 -35.57 44.02 13.00
C GLY A 7 -34.06 44.13 12.88
N ALA A 8 -33.32 43.45 13.75
CA ALA A 8 -31.88 43.26 13.64
C ALA A 8 -31.64 41.94 12.89
N ALA A 9 -30.95 42.00 11.75
CA ALA A 9 -30.44 40.82 11.05
C ALA A 9 -29.07 40.46 11.64
N ALA A 10 -28.98 39.27 12.23
CA ALA A 10 -27.71 38.68 12.65
C ALA A 10 -27.07 37.97 11.45
N VAL A 11 -25.86 38.40 11.09
CA VAL A 11 -24.98 37.71 10.14
C VAL A 11 -24.18 36.68 10.92
N THR A 12 -24.41 35.40 10.68
CA THR A 12 -23.61 34.32 11.24
C THR A 12 -22.40 34.09 10.34
N ALA A 13 -21.22 34.52 10.80
CA ALA A 13 -19.95 34.14 10.20
C ALA A 13 -19.55 32.75 10.73
N ALA A 14 -19.49 31.75 9.85
CA ALA A 14 -18.87 30.47 10.16
C ALA A 14 -17.35 30.63 10.08
N ALA A 15 -16.68 30.52 11.23
CA ALA A 15 -15.23 30.48 11.30
C ALA A 15 -14.76 29.04 11.04
N SER A 16 -14.20 28.79 9.86
CA SER A 16 -13.48 27.56 9.56
C SER A 16 -12.12 27.57 10.28
N LEU A 17 -11.98 26.71 11.28
CA LEU A 17 -10.71 26.45 11.96
C LEU A 17 -9.81 25.61 11.05
N LEU A 18 -8.87 26.27 10.37
CA LEU A 18 -7.70 25.60 9.80
C LEU A 18 -6.72 25.30 10.94
N LEU A 19 -6.67 24.05 11.40
CA LEU A 19 -5.62 23.58 12.29
C LEU A 19 -4.37 23.31 11.47
N THR A 20 -3.51 24.32 11.35
CA THR A 20 -2.10 24.12 10.99
C THR A 20 -1.41 23.45 12.18
N SER A 21 -1.23 22.14 12.12
CA SER A 21 -0.35 21.42 13.04
C SER A 21 1.10 21.77 12.69
N CYS A 22 1.70 22.68 13.45
CA CYS A 22 3.15 22.88 13.41
C CYS A 22 3.83 21.68 14.08
N GLY A 23 4.37 20.77 13.28
CA GLY A 23 5.22 19.68 13.74
C GLY A 23 6.39 20.21 14.56
N ARG A 24 6.49 19.76 15.81
CA ARG A 24 7.65 19.95 16.67
C ARG A 24 8.72 18.94 16.26
N THR A 25 9.85 19.43 15.75
CA THR A 25 11.08 18.65 15.67
C THR A 25 11.60 18.39 17.09
N VAL A 26 11.88 17.12 17.41
CA VAL A 26 12.69 16.74 18.56
C VAL A 26 14.09 16.44 18.04
N ASP A 27 15.03 17.33 18.35
CA ASP A 27 16.46 17.13 18.09
C ASP A 27 16.97 15.95 18.94
N LYS A 28 17.38 14.86 18.28
CA LYS A 28 18.26 13.88 18.92
C LYS A 28 19.68 14.44 18.88
N ALA A 29 20.11 14.93 20.04
CA ALA A 29 21.46 15.38 20.30
C ALA A 29 22.50 14.30 19.94
N SER A 30 23.52 14.74 19.22
CA SER A 30 24.77 14.02 18.98
C SER A 30 25.59 13.90 20.27
N THR A 31 26.19 12.75 20.48
CA THR A 31 27.41 12.49 21.30
C THR A 31 27.73 11.01 21.06
N GLY A 32 28.89 10.61 20.58
CA GLY A 32 30.21 10.93 21.10
C GLY A 32 30.70 9.69 21.86
N TRP A 33 31.32 8.74 21.15
CA TRP A 33 31.95 7.56 21.72
C TRP A 33 33.16 7.96 22.57
N GLN A 34 33.14 7.71 23.88
CA GLN A 34 34.34 7.45 24.69
C GLN A 34 34.05 6.46 25.83
N ASN A 35 35.08 5.67 26.13
CA ASN A 35 35.09 4.45 26.93
C ASN A 35 34.95 4.68 28.44
N GLY A 36 34.35 3.67 29.09
CA GLY A 36 34.87 3.01 30.30
C GLY A 36 34.73 3.73 31.64
N GLU A 37 33.82 3.24 32.49
CA GLU A 37 34.07 2.90 33.91
C GLU A 37 32.83 2.26 34.55
N THR A 38 33.08 1.50 35.61
CA THR A 38 32.32 0.38 36.17
C THR A 38 31.33 0.72 37.31
N MET A 39 30.25 -0.09 37.41
CA MET A 39 29.44 -0.50 38.62
C MET A 39 28.25 0.39 39.07
N PRO A 40 27.25 -0.13 39.84
CA PRO A 40 26.95 -1.51 40.27
C PRO A 40 25.51 -2.00 39.95
N SER A 41 25.28 -3.29 40.19
CA SER A 41 24.01 -3.99 40.14
C SER A 41 23.07 -3.61 41.30
N GLU A 42 21.83 -3.22 40.98
CA GLU A 42 20.69 -3.38 41.89
C GLU A 42 19.51 -3.96 41.11
N ALA A 43 19.12 -5.17 41.50
CA ALA A 43 17.90 -5.82 41.05
C ALA A 43 16.70 -5.08 41.68
N ALA A 44 15.94 -4.36 40.87
CA ALA A 44 14.63 -3.85 41.25
C ALA A 44 13.57 -4.80 40.68
N ALA A 45 12.73 -5.31 41.58
CA ALA A 45 11.70 -6.30 41.35
C ALA A 45 10.72 -5.88 40.23
N TYR A 46 10.48 -6.79 39.29
CA TYR A 46 9.33 -6.73 38.39
C TYR A 46 8.07 -6.94 39.23
N SER A 47 7.28 -5.88 39.42
CA SER A 47 5.88 -6.05 39.82
C SER A 47 5.10 -6.45 38.57
N GLU A 48 4.60 -7.67 38.55
CA GLU A 48 3.54 -8.09 37.64
C GLU A 48 2.36 -7.13 37.85
N ASN A 49 2.13 -6.26 36.86
CA ASN A 49 0.87 -5.55 36.76
C ASN A 49 -0.04 -6.42 35.89
N ASP A 50 -0.74 -7.34 36.56
CA ASP A 50 -1.95 -7.99 36.06
C ASP A 50 -3.02 -6.91 35.88
N GLY A 51 -2.93 -6.25 34.73
CA GLY A 51 -3.94 -5.32 34.23
C GLY A 51 -4.71 -6.03 33.13
N THR A 52 -5.73 -6.80 33.52
CA THR A 52 -6.85 -7.10 32.64
C THR A 52 -7.50 -5.78 32.22
N ALA A 53 -6.97 -5.18 31.15
CA ALA A 53 -7.62 -4.08 30.46
C ALA A 53 -8.81 -4.68 29.70
N ASP A 54 -9.99 -4.28 30.14
CA ASP A 54 -11.25 -4.50 29.47
C ASP A 54 -11.11 -4.18 27.98
N ALA A 55 -11.13 -5.20 27.12
CA ALA A 55 -11.07 -5.07 25.68
C ALA A 55 -12.42 -4.52 25.20
N SER A 56 -12.65 -3.22 25.39
CA SER A 56 -13.70 -2.53 24.66
C SER A 56 -13.35 -2.67 23.18
N GLU A 57 -14.22 -3.31 22.39
CA GLU A 57 -14.13 -3.36 20.92
C GLU A 57 -13.91 -1.94 20.38
N GLN A 58 -12.65 -1.59 20.16
CA GLN A 58 -12.31 -0.30 19.60
C GLN A 58 -12.70 -0.38 18.12
N LYS A 59 -13.57 0.51 17.68
CA LYS A 59 -13.95 0.63 16.27
C LYS A 59 -13.05 1.67 15.60
N ALA A 60 -12.84 1.50 14.30
CA ALA A 60 -12.18 2.51 13.50
C ALA A 60 -12.91 3.86 13.64
N PRO A 61 -12.17 4.98 13.61
CA PRO A 61 -12.78 6.30 13.55
C PRO A 61 -13.57 6.48 12.25
N GLU A 62 -14.35 7.56 12.16
CA GLU A 62 -15.00 7.91 10.90
C GLU A 62 -13.94 8.28 9.85
N ARG A 63 -14.10 7.73 8.64
CA ARG A 63 -13.22 8.01 7.50
C ARG A 63 -13.20 9.50 7.19
N LEU A 64 -11.99 10.06 7.16
CA LEU A 64 -11.77 11.46 6.79
C LEU A 64 -11.93 11.65 5.28
N ASP A 65 -12.55 12.76 4.89
CA ASP A 65 -12.53 13.23 3.49
C ASP A 65 -11.31 14.15 3.29
N ILE A 66 -10.24 13.59 2.73
CA ILE A 66 -8.95 14.27 2.57
C ILE A 66 -8.86 14.90 1.17
N ALA A 67 -8.69 16.22 1.11
CA ALA A 67 -8.46 16.93 -0.15
C ALA A 67 -7.07 16.60 -0.73
N LEU A 68 -7.07 15.88 -1.84
CA LEU A 68 -5.84 15.39 -2.48
C LEU A 68 -5.23 16.39 -3.45
N ASN A 69 -6.03 17.25 -4.06
CA ASN A 69 -5.54 18.20 -5.04
C ASN A 69 -4.65 19.26 -4.40
N MET A 70 -3.53 19.55 -5.06
CA MET A 70 -2.69 20.69 -4.70
C MET A 70 -3.51 21.98 -4.82
N PRO A 71 -3.60 22.81 -3.75
CA PRO A 71 -4.32 24.08 -3.82
C PRO A 71 -3.74 25.03 -4.86
N GLU A 72 -4.59 25.87 -5.45
CA GLU A 72 -4.12 26.92 -6.37
C GLU A 72 -3.16 27.87 -5.65
N GLY A 73 -2.03 28.19 -6.28
CA GLY A 73 -0.99 29.04 -5.71
C GLY A 73 -0.13 28.37 -4.63
N TYR A 74 -0.28 27.06 -4.39
CA TYR A 74 0.62 26.33 -3.51
C TYR A 74 2.06 26.39 -4.04
N ASN A 75 3.00 26.69 -3.15
CA ASN A 75 4.42 26.76 -3.48
C ASN A 75 5.14 25.50 -2.99
N ILE A 76 5.47 24.61 -3.93
CA ILE A 76 6.25 23.40 -3.67
C ILE A 76 7.60 23.79 -3.07
N GLN A 77 7.97 23.13 -1.97
CA GLN A 77 9.25 23.33 -1.31
C GLN A 77 10.40 22.90 -2.22
N LYS A 78 11.62 23.33 -1.90
CA LYS A 78 12.79 22.93 -2.72
C LYS A 78 13.13 21.45 -2.62
N ARG A 79 12.82 20.84 -1.48
CA ARG A 79 13.12 19.43 -1.20
C ARG A 79 12.21 18.91 -0.10
N CYS A 80 11.80 17.67 -0.23
CA CYS A 80 11.11 16.90 0.81
C CYS A 80 11.52 15.44 0.70
N LYS A 81 11.65 14.74 1.83
CA LYS A 81 11.97 13.30 1.83
C LYS A 81 11.32 12.62 3.02
N LEU A 82 10.63 11.53 2.74
CA LEU A 82 10.00 10.62 3.70
C LEU A 82 10.96 9.48 4.03
N ASP A 83 10.89 8.95 5.25
CA ASP A 83 11.70 7.80 5.67
C ASP A 83 11.03 6.46 5.32
N LEU A 84 10.69 6.28 4.04
CA LEU A 84 10.16 5.02 3.53
C LEU A 84 11.31 4.03 3.29
N LYS A 85 11.13 2.79 3.77
CA LYS A 85 12.07 1.68 3.53
C LYS A 85 11.59 0.86 2.34
N PRO A 86 12.47 0.56 1.36
CA PRO A 86 12.09 -0.26 0.22
C PRO A 86 11.87 -1.71 0.65
N VAL A 87 10.92 -2.39 -0.01
CA VAL A 87 10.74 -3.84 0.02
C VAL A 87 11.18 -4.38 -1.33
N MET A 88 11.91 -5.48 -1.36
CA MET A 88 12.36 -6.11 -2.60
C MET A 88 11.32 -7.12 -3.09
N GLN A 89 11.03 -7.15 -4.38
CA GLN A 89 10.12 -8.15 -4.96
C GLN A 89 10.81 -9.51 -5.10
N GLU A 90 12.12 -9.51 -5.40
CA GLU A 90 12.91 -10.72 -5.63
C GLU A 90 13.35 -11.40 -4.31
N PRO A 91 13.45 -12.74 -4.26
CA PRO A 91 13.17 -13.69 -5.36
C PRO A 91 11.71 -14.18 -5.44
N LEU A 92 10.85 -13.78 -4.50
CA LEU A 92 9.53 -14.38 -4.34
C LEU A 92 8.54 -13.93 -5.42
N LEU A 93 8.62 -12.68 -5.85
CA LEU A 93 7.71 -12.07 -6.81
C LEU A 93 8.47 -11.46 -8.01
N PRO A 94 9.01 -12.27 -8.93
CA PRO A 94 9.80 -11.78 -10.07
C PRO A 94 9.07 -10.75 -10.95
N THR A 95 7.74 -10.78 -10.96
CA THR A 95 6.90 -9.84 -11.72
C THR A 95 5.92 -9.06 -10.82
N GLY A 96 6.18 -8.99 -9.50
CA GLY A 96 5.28 -8.35 -8.53
C GLY A 96 5.64 -6.92 -8.15
N CYS A 97 6.02 -6.07 -9.11
CA CYS A 97 6.44 -4.70 -8.82
C CYS A 97 5.32 -3.85 -8.19
N GLU A 98 4.08 -3.98 -8.66
CA GLU A 98 2.90 -3.24 -8.20
C GLU A 98 2.55 -3.58 -6.76
N VAL A 99 2.42 -4.87 -6.47
CA VAL A 99 2.05 -5.35 -5.13
C VAL A 99 3.17 -5.09 -4.12
N THR A 100 4.43 -5.15 -4.55
CA THR A 100 5.57 -4.81 -3.69
C THR A 100 5.63 -3.29 -3.41
N ALA A 101 5.37 -2.45 -4.41
CA ALA A 101 5.26 -0.99 -4.23
C ALA A 101 4.09 -0.62 -3.30
N LEU A 102 2.99 -1.36 -3.35
CA LEU A 102 1.90 -1.22 -2.40
C LEU A 102 2.31 -1.66 -0.99
N ALA A 103 2.91 -2.83 -0.83
CA ALA A 103 3.35 -3.36 0.48
C ALA A 103 4.32 -2.40 1.20
N GLN A 104 5.35 -1.89 0.52
CA GLN A 104 6.28 -0.93 1.14
C GLN A 104 5.60 0.40 1.53
N THR A 105 4.56 0.80 0.79
CA THR A 105 3.78 2.02 1.09
C THR A 105 2.85 1.78 2.29
N LEU A 106 2.19 0.62 2.36
CA LEU A 106 1.41 0.18 3.52
C LEU A 106 2.27 0.11 4.79
N ASN A 107 3.46 -0.49 4.68
CA ASN A 107 4.43 -0.60 5.77
C ASN A 107 4.88 0.77 6.28
N TYR A 108 5.12 1.73 5.38
CA TYR A 108 5.39 3.12 5.77
C TYR A 108 4.21 3.77 6.51
N CYS A 109 2.98 3.46 6.11
CA CYS A 109 1.75 3.91 6.79
C CYS A 109 1.45 3.12 8.08
N GLY A 110 2.36 2.26 8.55
CA GLY A 110 2.23 1.51 9.80
C GLY A 110 1.50 0.17 9.67
N PHE A 111 1.01 -0.19 8.48
CA PHE A 111 0.35 -1.47 8.24
C PHE A 111 1.41 -2.51 7.85
N ASN A 112 1.74 -3.42 8.77
CA ASN A 112 2.75 -4.45 8.51
C ASN A 112 2.16 -5.58 7.67
N ILE A 113 2.48 -5.62 6.38
CA ILE A 113 2.12 -6.72 5.48
C ILE A 113 3.27 -7.08 4.54
N ASP A 114 3.45 -8.39 4.35
CA ASP A 114 4.37 -8.96 3.39
C ASP A 114 3.81 -8.86 1.96
N ASN A 115 4.67 -8.63 0.96
CA ASN A 115 4.24 -8.47 -0.43
C ASN A 115 3.69 -9.76 -1.05
N ALA A 116 4.21 -10.94 -0.68
CA ALA A 116 3.67 -12.22 -1.15
C ALA A 116 2.29 -12.47 -0.54
N ALA A 117 2.11 -12.21 0.76
CA ALA A 117 0.79 -12.27 1.38
C ALA A 117 -0.20 -11.29 0.71
N LEU A 118 0.22 -10.07 0.43
CA LEU A 118 -0.63 -9.10 -0.26
C LEU A 118 -1.02 -9.59 -1.67
N SER A 119 -0.09 -10.24 -2.37
CA SER A 119 -0.32 -10.84 -3.69
C SER A 119 -1.33 -11.98 -3.62
N ASP A 120 -1.14 -12.92 -2.70
CA ASP A 120 -1.90 -14.17 -2.66
C ASP A 120 -3.34 -13.95 -2.17
N TYR A 121 -3.53 -13.01 -1.25
CA TYR A 121 -4.81 -12.84 -0.54
C TYR A 121 -5.67 -11.69 -1.05
N PHE A 122 -5.08 -10.68 -1.71
CA PHE A 122 -5.78 -9.43 -2.03
C PHE A 122 -5.68 -9.01 -3.49
N LEU A 123 -4.65 -9.42 -4.22
CA LEU A 123 -4.49 -9.04 -5.62
C LEU A 123 -5.39 -9.90 -6.51
N PRO A 124 -6.37 -9.34 -7.24
CA PRO A 124 -7.13 -10.12 -8.20
C PRO A 124 -6.24 -10.43 -9.41
N GLN A 125 -6.06 -11.72 -9.71
CA GLN A 125 -5.19 -12.22 -10.77
C GLN A 125 -5.99 -12.95 -11.84
N ASP A 126 -5.53 -12.83 -13.08
CA ASP A 126 -6.04 -13.54 -14.25
C ASP A 126 -4.88 -14.24 -14.97
N PHE A 127 -4.85 -15.56 -14.85
CA PHE A 127 -3.81 -16.41 -15.43
C PHE A 127 -4.07 -16.74 -16.91
N ASP A 128 -5.31 -16.60 -17.37
CA ASP A 128 -5.74 -17.04 -18.70
C ASP A 128 -5.77 -15.89 -19.72
N GLY A 129 -5.60 -14.63 -19.27
CA GLY A 129 -5.62 -13.45 -20.13
C GLY A 129 -7.02 -13.18 -20.68
N TRP A 130 -8.04 -13.36 -19.86
CA TRP A 130 -9.43 -13.06 -20.21
C TRP A 130 -9.76 -11.58 -20.06
N PHE A 131 -9.19 -10.90 -19.07
CA PHE A 131 -9.55 -9.54 -18.66
C PHE A 131 -8.45 -8.53 -18.97
N THR A 132 -8.76 -7.24 -18.82
CA THR A 132 -7.79 -6.15 -19.01
C THR A 132 -6.95 -5.90 -17.76
N MET A 133 -5.82 -5.20 -17.91
CA MET A 133 -4.98 -4.76 -16.79
C MET A 133 -5.69 -3.77 -15.83
N ASP A 134 -6.84 -3.19 -16.21
CA ASP A 134 -7.67 -2.37 -15.32
C ASP A 134 -8.58 -3.23 -14.41
N GLU A 135 -8.76 -4.50 -14.75
CA GLU A 135 -9.66 -5.43 -14.09
C GLU A 135 -8.90 -6.47 -13.26
N TYR A 136 -7.77 -6.97 -13.75
CA TYR A 136 -6.95 -7.97 -13.06
C TYR A 136 -5.47 -7.73 -13.29
N TYR A 137 -4.64 -8.27 -12.39
CA TYR A 137 -3.25 -8.53 -12.70
C TYR A 137 -3.17 -9.67 -13.71
N LEU A 138 -2.49 -9.46 -14.84
CA LEU A 138 -2.38 -10.49 -15.87
C LEU A 138 -1.13 -11.35 -15.65
N GLY A 139 -1.34 -12.66 -15.48
CA GLY A 139 -0.30 -13.64 -15.17
C GLY A 139 -0.11 -13.90 -13.67
N ASP A 140 1.03 -14.47 -13.31
CA ASP A 140 1.38 -14.83 -11.94
C ASP A 140 2.61 -14.02 -11.44
N PRO A 141 2.44 -13.15 -10.42
CA PRO A 141 3.53 -12.37 -9.81
C PRO A 141 4.73 -13.21 -9.33
N HIS A 142 4.50 -14.48 -8.94
CA HIS A 142 5.53 -15.42 -8.46
C HIS A 142 6.38 -16.02 -9.59
N THR A 143 6.10 -15.67 -10.84
CA THR A 143 6.80 -16.21 -12.01
C THR A 143 7.43 -15.12 -12.86
N GLU A 144 8.40 -15.50 -13.70
CA GLU A 144 9.02 -14.59 -14.68
C GLU A 144 8.09 -14.25 -15.87
N ASN A 145 6.90 -14.87 -15.95
CA ASN A 145 5.99 -14.71 -17.09
C ASN A 145 4.75 -13.84 -16.76
N GLY A 146 4.66 -13.26 -15.56
CA GLY A 146 3.64 -12.27 -15.23
C GLY A 146 3.83 -10.97 -16.01
N PHE A 147 2.73 -10.27 -16.31
CA PHE A 147 2.75 -8.98 -16.99
C PHE A 147 2.67 -7.84 -15.98
N GLY A 148 1.54 -7.71 -15.27
CA GLY A 148 1.29 -6.58 -14.39
C GLY A 148 -0.18 -6.21 -14.26
N CYS A 149 -0.43 -5.09 -13.59
CA CYS A 149 -1.75 -4.49 -13.49
C CYS A 149 -1.69 -2.95 -13.50
N ASN A 150 -2.79 -2.30 -13.86
CA ASN A 150 -2.93 -0.85 -13.80
C ASN A 150 -3.45 -0.39 -12.43
N ALA A 151 -3.42 0.92 -12.19
CA ALA A 151 -3.85 1.54 -10.95
C ALA A 151 -5.21 1.06 -10.39
N PRO A 152 -6.27 0.85 -11.19
CA PRO A 152 -7.56 0.39 -10.65
C PRO A 152 -7.49 -0.95 -9.91
N VAL A 153 -6.62 -1.88 -10.35
CA VAL A 153 -6.41 -3.17 -9.68
C VAL A 153 -5.75 -2.97 -8.33
N LEU A 154 -4.73 -2.11 -8.26
CA LEU A 154 -4.00 -1.84 -7.02
C LEU A 154 -4.85 -1.02 -6.02
N ILE A 155 -5.76 -0.15 -6.51
CA ILE A 155 -6.80 0.49 -5.69
C ILE A 155 -7.71 -0.57 -5.06
N ARG A 156 -8.18 -1.58 -5.82
CA ARG A 156 -9.02 -2.65 -5.26
C ARG A 156 -8.26 -3.49 -4.24
N THR A 157 -7.02 -3.86 -4.56
CA THR A 157 -6.13 -4.63 -3.67
C THR A 157 -5.96 -3.93 -2.31
N ALA A 158 -5.62 -2.63 -2.32
CA ALA A 158 -5.48 -1.84 -1.09
C ALA A 158 -6.81 -1.65 -0.35
N SER A 159 -7.92 -1.45 -1.07
CA SER A 159 -9.26 -1.33 -0.48
C SER A 159 -9.67 -2.61 0.25
N ASP A 160 -9.40 -3.76 -0.36
CA ASP A 160 -9.69 -5.08 0.20
C ASP A 160 -8.86 -5.35 1.45
N TYR A 161 -7.59 -4.96 1.45
CA TYR A 161 -6.75 -5.04 2.64
C TYR A 161 -7.26 -4.15 3.80
N PHE A 162 -7.68 -2.91 3.52
CA PHE A 162 -8.27 -2.07 4.56
C PHE A 162 -9.62 -2.58 5.06
N ASP A 163 -10.46 -3.14 4.17
CA ASP A 163 -11.73 -3.77 4.55
C ASP A 163 -11.52 -5.02 5.42
N TYR A 164 -10.49 -5.82 5.13
CA TYR A 164 -10.09 -6.96 5.94
C TYR A 164 -9.69 -6.55 7.36
N LEU A 165 -9.07 -5.38 7.53
CA LEU A 165 -8.70 -4.80 8.82
C LEU A 165 -9.81 -3.95 9.46
N LYS A 166 -10.97 -3.78 8.80
CA LYS A 166 -11.99 -2.79 9.15
C LYS A 166 -11.42 -1.38 9.40
N SER A 167 -10.42 -0.99 8.63
CA SER A 167 -9.71 0.29 8.77
C SER A 167 -10.49 1.45 8.13
N ASP A 168 -10.31 2.67 8.64
CA ASP A 168 -10.81 3.92 8.03
C ASP A 168 -9.88 4.45 6.92
N TRP A 169 -8.70 3.83 6.76
CA TRP A 169 -7.79 4.13 5.67
C TRP A 169 -8.33 3.64 4.33
N TYR A 170 -7.90 4.30 3.27
CA TYR A 170 -8.34 3.99 1.93
C TYR A 170 -7.27 4.40 0.89
N PRO A 171 -7.24 3.71 -0.25
CA PRO A 171 -6.45 4.14 -1.39
C PRO A 171 -7.19 5.22 -2.16
N ALA A 172 -6.46 6.16 -2.75
CA ALA A 172 -7.01 7.18 -3.62
C ALA A 172 -6.21 7.29 -4.91
N ASP A 173 -6.97 7.42 -6.00
CA ASP A 173 -6.43 7.53 -7.35
C ASP A 173 -6.02 8.98 -7.64
N LEU A 174 -4.78 9.15 -8.08
CA LEU A 174 -4.18 10.40 -8.53
C LEU A 174 -3.86 10.38 -10.03
N SER A 175 -4.37 9.38 -10.75
CA SER A 175 -4.07 9.19 -12.16
C SER A 175 -4.50 10.40 -12.99
N GLY A 176 -3.66 10.75 -13.96
CA GLY A 176 -3.85 11.93 -14.81
C GLY A 176 -3.44 13.27 -14.17
N THR A 177 -3.08 13.31 -12.89
CA THR A 177 -2.61 14.55 -12.24
C THR A 177 -1.19 14.92 -12.70
N PRO A 178 -0.85 16.23 -12.75
CA PRO A 178 0.51 16.69 -13.02
C PRO A 178 1.51 16.17 -11.99
N PHE A 179 2.79 16.04 -12.38
CA PHE A 179 3.86 15.58 -11.50
C PHE A 179 3.98 16.42 -10.21
N GLU A 180 3.71 17.72 -10.30
CA GLU A 180 3.75 18.65 -9.16
C GLU A 180 2.70 18.28 -8.08
N ASN A 181 1.57 17.69 -8.46
CA ASN A 181 0.58 17.17 -7.51
C ASN A 181 1.12 15.98 -6.72
N LEU A 182 2.03 15.20 -7.29
CA LEU A 182 2.68 14.09 -6.61
C LEU A 182 3.65 14.63 -5.55
N LEU A 183 4.45 15.66 -5.90
CA LEU A 183 5.34 16.33 -4.93
C LEU A 183 4.56 16.94 -3.76
N TYR A 184 3.37 17.50 -4.03
CA TYR A 184 2.49 17.97 -2.98
C TYR A 184 2.10 16.83 -2.01
N GLN A 185 1.78 15.62 -2.50
CA GLN A 185 1.51 14.48 -1.61
C GLN A 185 2.70 14.15 -0.71
N ILE A 186 3.91 14.16 -1.26
CA ILE A 186 5.15 13.94 -0.49
C ILE A 186 5.26 14.96 0.64
N GLU A 187 4.99 16.24 0.37
CA GLU A 187 4.99 17.27 1.43
C GLU A 187 3.91 17.08 2.48
N GLN A 188 2.80 16.43 2.12
CA GLN A 188 1.76 16.04 3.06
C GLN A 188 2.05 14.70 3.78
N GLY A 189 3.27 14.18 3.68
CA GLY A 189 3.69 12.96 4.37
C GLY A 189 3.27 11.67 3.68
N ARG A 190 2.77 11.73 2.44
CA ARG A 190 2.17 10.60 1.74
C ARG A 190 3.05 10.14 0.56
N PRO A 191 3.71 8.98 0.64
CA PRO A 191 4.39 8.39 -0.50
C PRO A 191 3.41 8.11 -1.64
N VAL A 192 3.89 8.17 -2.88
CA VAL A 192 3.04 8.01 -4.07
C VAL A 192 3.52 6.82 -4.89
N ILE A 193 2.66 5.83 -5.06
CA ILE A 193 2.92 4.70 -5.97
C ILE A 193 2.65 5.18 -7.39
N VAL A 194 3.55 4.89 -8.33
CA VAL A 194 3.43 5.34 -9.72
C VAL A 194 3.90 4.28 -10.69
N TRP A 195 3.31 4.28 -11.88
CA TRP A 195 3.73 3.45 -12.99
C TRP A 195 4.75 4.21 -13.85
N VAL A 196 5.85 3.52 -14.12
CA VAL A 196 6.97 3.98 -14.94
C VAL A 196 7.46 2.79 -15.77
N THR A 197 8.63 2.94 -16.36
CA THR A 197 9.36 1.82 -16.96
C THR A 197 10.61 1.50 -16.15
N MET A 198 11.08 0.26 -16.22
CA MET A 198 12.32 -0.18 -15.58
C MET A 198 13.47 0.75 -15.98
N GLN A 199 14.18 1.29 -14.98
CA GLN A 199 15.28 2.25 -15.16
C GLN A 199 14.90 3.50 -15.98
N LEU A 200 13.61 3.81 -16.07
CA LEU A 200 13.05 4.89 -16.88
C LEU A 200 13.43 4.81 -18.37
N ARG A 201 13.49 3.59 -18.93
CA ARG A 201 13.74 3.37 -20.37
C ARG A 201 12.53 3.77 -21.21
N GLU A 202 12.78 4.33 -22.39
CA GLU A 202 11.67 4.60 -23.31
C GLU A 202 11.39 3.32 -24.09
N ALA A 203 10.15 2.85 -24.01
CA ALA A 203 9.70 1.72 -24.77
C ALA A 203 8.22 1.93 -25.09
N GLU A 204 7.83 1.52 -26.28
CA GLU A 204 6.44 1.49 -26.71
C GLU A 204 5.84 0.13 -26.34
N SER A 205 4.52 0.09 -26.20
CA SER A 205 3.81 -1.17 -26.03
C SER A 205 3.84 -1.96 -27.34
N VAL A 206 3.99 -3.28 -27.21
CA VAL A 206 3.90 -4.23 -28.33
C VAL A 206 2.68 -5.12 -28.15
N TYR A 207 2.07 -5.52 -29.27
CA TYR A 207 0.97 -6.48 -29.25
C TYR A 207 1.44 -7.81 -28.68
N GLN A 208 0.66 -8.37 -27.76
CA GLN A 208 0.93 -9.65 -27.13
C GLN A 208 -0.03 -10.72 -27.67
N PHE A 209 -1.33 -10.57 -27.41
CA PHE A 209 -2.39 -11.49 -27.81
C PHE A 209 -3.77 -10.82 -27.70
N ASP A 210 -4.83 -11.48 -28.17
CA ASP A 210 -6.21 -11.04 -27.98
C ASP A 210 -6.75 -11.58 -26.64
N LEU A 211 -7.26 -10.69 -25.79
CA LEU A 211 -7.88 -11.04 -24.52
C LEU A 211 -9.18 -11.82 -24.73
N GLY A 212 -9.53 -12.67 -23.77
CA GLY A 212 -10.81 -13.39 -23.78
C GLY A 212 -12.05 -12.49 -23.81
N CYS A 213 -11.95 -11.25 -23.30
CA CYS A 213 -13.00 -10.23 -23.39
C CYS A 213 -13.16 -9.61 -24.79
N GLY A 214 -12.26 -9.93 -25.73
CA GLY A 214 -12.31 -9.49 -27.13
C GLY A 214 -11.50 -8.22 -27.44
N GLU A 215 -10.70 -7.71 -26.49
CA GLU A 215 -9.78 -6.58 -26.69
C GLU A 215 -8.37 -7.06 -27.06
N GLU A 216 -7.63 -6.27 -27.85
CA GLU A 216 -6.21 -6.55 -28.11
C GLU A 216 -5.37 -6.15 -26.90
N PHE A 217 -4.49 -7.04 -26.43
CA PHE A 217 -3.55 -6.73 -25.37
C PHE A 217 -2.24 -6.17 -25.92
N TRP A 218 -1.93 -4.94 -25.52
CA TRP A 218 -0.67 -4.26 -25.82
C TRP A 218 0.09 -4.00 -24.53
N PHE A 219 1.33 -4.48 -24.46
CA PHE A 219 2.12 -4.41 -23.24
C PHE A 219 3.50 -3.82 -23.49
N ASN A 220 3.98 -3.02 -22.53
CA ASN A 220 5.34 -2.52 -22.53
C ASN A 220 6.22 -3.49 -21.75
N ASP A 221 7.18 -4.16 -22.39
CA ASP A 221 8.05 -5.15 -21.73
C ASP A 221 8.91 -4.56 -20.60
N TYR A 222 9.01 -3.23 -20.50
CA TYR A 222 9.64 -2.54 -19.38
C TYR A 222 8.65 -1.98 -18.36
N HIS A 223 7.36 -2.35 -18.42
CA HIS A 223 6.35 -1.94 -17.45
C HIS A 223 6.88 -2.11 -16.02
N HIS A 224 6.75 -1.08 -15.19
CA HIS A 224 7.26 -1.09 -13.82
C HIS A 224 6.44 -0.21 -12.90
N CYS A 225 6.47 -0.52 -11.61
CA CYS A 225 5.76 0.22 -10.57
C CYS A 225 6.69 0.47 -9.38
N ILE A 226 6.74 1.72 -8.91
CA ILE A 226 7.64 2.18 -7.84
C ILE A 226 6.94 3.16 -6.91
N THR A 227 7.51 3.43 -5.73
CA THR A 227 6.99 4.45 -4.81
C THR A 227 7.92 5.66 -4.74
N ILE A 228 7.41 6.86 -5.04
CA ILE A 228 8.08 8.13 -4.77
C ILE A 228 8.07 8.39 -3.26
N CYS A 229 9.24 8.63 -2.68
CA CYS A 229 9.38 8.95 -1.26
C CYS A 229 10.08 10.30 -1.02
N GLY A 230 10.43 11.05 -2.06
CA GLY A 230 11.03 12.37 -1.89
C GLY A 230 11.48 13.01 -3.19
N TYR A 231 11.92 14.26 -3.11
CA TYR A 231 12.48 14.99 -4.24
C TYR A 231 13.46 16.09 -3.78
N ASP A 232 14.33 16.53 -4.67
CA ASP A 232 15.25 17.66 -4.50
C ASP A 232 15.31 18.46 -5.81
N LEU A 233 14.57 19.56 -5.86
CA LEU A 233 14.45 20.41 -7.06
C LEU A 233 15.75 21.15 -7.37
N ASP A 234 16.52 21.53 -6.35
CA ASP A 234 17.83 22.16 -6.54
C ASP A 234 18.81 21.19 -7.24
N LYS A 235 18.65 19.87 -7.04
CA LYS A 235 19.42 18.81 -7.71
C LYS A 235 18.74 18.23 -8.95
N GLY A 236 17.46 18.52 -9.18
CA GLY A 236 16.68 17.96 -10.28
C GLY A 236 16.41 16.45 -10.16
N ILE A 237 16.24 15.92 -8.94
CA ILE A 237 16.02 14.47 -8.71
C ILE A 237 14.77 14.16 -7.90
N VAL A 238 14.22 12.97 -8.13
CA VAL A 238 13.18 12.33 -7.32
C VAL A 238 13.77 11.08 -6.65
N TRP A 239 13.50 10.87 -5.37
CA TRP A 239 13.87 9.66 -4.63
C TRP A 239 12.71 8.67 -4.65
N THR A 240 13.05 7.40 -4.88
CA THR A 240 12.08 6.33 -5.00
C THR A 240 12.53 5.11 -4.21
N ALA A 241 11.56 4.34 -3.75
CA ALA A 241 11.74 2.95 -3.39
C ALA A 241 11.27 2.11 -4.57
N ASP A 242 12.23 1.49 -5.23
CA ASP A 242 12.06 0.65 -6.40
C ASP A 242 12.10 -0.83 -5.95
N PRO A 243 11.05 -1.62 -6.18
CA PRO A 243 11.01 -3.04 -5.82
C PRO A 243 12.15 -3.92 -6.38
N LEU A 244 12.83 -3.48 -7.45
CA LEU A 244 13.96 -4.18 -8.05
C LEU A 244 15.33 -3.62 -7.63
N GLU A 245 15.41 -2.34 -7.28
CA GLU A 245 16.69 -1.62 -7.09
C GLU A 245 16.85 -1.06 -5.65
N GLY A 246 15.81 -1.14 -4.82
CA GLY A 246 15.77 -0.58 -3.48
C GLY A 246 15.65 0.95 -3.48
N SER A 247 16.41 1.62 -2.61
CA SER A 247 16.39 3.09 -2.53
C SER A 247 17.27 3.73 -3.60
N ILE A 248 16.65 4.35 -4.61
CA ILE A 248 17.33 4.96 -5.75
C ILE A 248 16.78 6.38 -6.02
N SER A 249 17.42 7.12 -6.92
CA SER A 249 16.92 8.41 -7.39
C SER A 249 17.05 8.56 -8.89
N TYR A 250 16.10 9.28 -9.49
CA TYR A 250 16.05 9.54 -10.92
C TYR A 250 16.02 11.04 -11.24
N PRO A 251 16.52 11.47 -12.42
CA PRO A 251 16.31 12.84 -12.90
C PRO A 251 14.82 13.15 -13.09
N ILE A 252 14.35 14.28 -12.55
CA ILE A 252 12.93 14.68 -12.59
C ILE A 252 12.41 14.77 -14.02
N GLU A 253 13.14 15.42 -14.93
CA GLU A 253 12.68 15.59 -16.31
C GLU A 253 12.46 14.24 -17.00
N ARG A 254 13.37 13.28 -16.78
CA ARG A 254 13.21 11.93 -17.33
C ARG A 254 12.03 11.20 -16.71
N PHE A 255 11.86 11.34 -15.40
CA PHE A 255 10.75 10.76 -14.66
C PHE A 255 9.40 11.26 -15.18
N LYS A 256 9.27 12.58 -15.38
CA LYS A 256 8.05 13.21 -15.92
C LYS A 256 7.71 12.65 -17.29
N THR A 257 8.69 12.52 -18.18
CA THR A 257 8.46 11.93 -19.52
C THR A 257 7.93 10.50 -19.43
N VAL A 258 8.53 9.65 -18.60
CA VAL A 258 8.12 8.24 -18.49
C VAL A 258 6.78 8.11 -17.78
N TYR A 259 6.52 8.89 -16.74
CA TYR A 259 5.22 8.97 -16.09
C TYR A 259 4.12 9.37 -17.08
N ASP A 260 4.39 10.34 -17.97
CA ASP A 260 3.45 10.74 -19.03
C ASP A 260 3.20 9.62 -20.04
N ILE A 261 4.25 8.89 -20.45
CA ILE A 261 4.16 7.75 -21.39
C ILE A 261 3.34 6.61 -20.79
N MET A 262 3.53 6.33 -19.49
CA MET A 262 2.83 5.25 -18.78
C MET A 262 1.42 5.64 -18.30
N GLY A 263 0.82 6.68 -18.92
CA GLY A 263 -0.56 7.06 -18.69
C GLY A 263 -0.80 7.88 -17.42
N LYS A 264 0.26 8.41 -16.80
CA LYS A 264 0.20 9.20 -15.55
C LYS A 264 -0.54 8.46 -14.43
N GLN A 265 -0.30 7.16 -14.27
CA GLN A 265 -0.96 6.39 -13.23
C GLN A 265 -0.30 6.63 -11.88
N ALA A 266 -1.08 6.97 -10.86
CA ALA A 266 -0.58 7.26 -9.53
C ALA A 266 -1.60 6.94 -8.44
N ILE A 267 -1.15 6.41 -7.32
CA ILE A 267 -1.98 6.08 -6.15
C ILE A 267 -1.32 6.63 -4.88
N VAL A 268 -2.17 7.03 -3.94
CA VAL A 268 -1.78 7.38 -2.58
C VAL A 268 -2.65 6.67 -1.56
N LEU A 269 -2.12 6.36 -0.38
CA LEU A 269 -2.89 5.86 0.76
C LEU A 269 -3.18 6.99 1.73
N VAL A 270 -4.41 7.05 2.24
CA VAL A 270 -4.88 8.13 3.11
C VAL A 270 -5.77 7.61 4.22
N GLY A 271 -5.72 8.26 5.38
CA GLY A 271 -6.53 7.91 6.54
C GLY A 271 -6.14 8.74 7.76
N ASN A 272 -6.70 8.40 8.92
CA ASN A 272 -6.38 9.10 10.16
C ASN A 272 -5.03 8.65 10.72
N GLU A 273 -4.09 9.57 10.93
CA GLU A 273 -2.76 9.27 11.48
C GLU A 273 -2.82 8.52 12.81
N GLY A 274 -3.81 8.80 13.67
CA GLY A 274 -3.98 8.12 14.96
C GLY A 274 -4.50 6.69 14.87
N SER A 275 -4.93 6.25 13.68
CA SER A 275 -5.43 4.91 13.39
C SER A 275 -4.50 4.08 12.50
N ALA A 276 -3.37 4.67 12.08
CA ALA A 276 -2.39 4.06 11.21
C ALA A 276 -1.94 2.69 11.75
N GLY A 277 -1.99 1.64 10.92
CA GLY A 277 -1.55 0.30 11.29
C GLY A 277 -2.45 -0.48 12.26
N VAL A 278 -3.61 0.06 12.65
CA VAL A 278 -4.50 -0.62 13.61
C VAL A 278 -5.42 -1.59 12.87
N ASP A 279 -5.48 -2.83 13.36
CA ASP A 279 -6.47 -3.82 12.96
C ASP A 279 -7.70 -3.71 13.88
N TYR A 280 -8.82 -3.28 13.32
CA TYR A 280 -10.10 -3.14 14.03
C TYR A 280 -11.02 -4.34 13.80
N SER A 281 -10.54 -5.38 13.12
CA SER A 281 -11.28 -6.59 12.88
C SER A 281 -11.08 -7.63 13.97
N ASP A 282 -11.97 -8.62 13.99
CA ASP A 282 -11.90 -9.79 14.87
C ASP A 282 -11.70 -11.05 14.02
N SER A 283 -11.31 -12.15 14.66
CA SER A 283 -11.01 -13.41 13.96
C SER A 283 -12.20 -13.97 13.19
N GLU A 284 -13.42 -13.79 13.69
CA GLU A 284 -14.63 -14.32 13.05
C GLU A 284 -14.99 -13.51 11.81
N TYR A 285 -14.81 -12.20 11.85
CA TYR A 285 -14.92 -11.34 10.69
C TYR A 285 -13.89 -11.73 9.62
N LYS A 286 -12.62 -11.90 9.98
CA LYS A 286 -11.56 -12.29 9.02
C LYS A 286 -11.87 -13.63 8.37
N LYS A 287 -12.28 -14.65 9.13
CA LYS A 287 -12.70 -15.95 8.58
C LYS A 287 -13.85 -15.81 7.59
N LYS A 288 -14.87 -15.03 7.95
CA LYS A 288 -16.00 -14.76 7.05
C LYS A 288 -15.55 -14.03 5.78
N TRP A 289 -14.72 -13.01 5.92
CA TRP A 289 -14.18 -12.23 4.81
C TRP A 289 -13.42 -13.12 3.82
N MET A 290 -12.53 -13.99 4.34
CA MET A 290 -11.74 -14.92 3.52
C MET A 290 -12.65 -15.90 2.77
N ARG A 291 -13.66 -16.47 3.43
CA ARG A 291 -14.61 -17.39 2.78
C ARG A 291 -15.44 -16.72 1.70
N ASP A 292 -15.87 -15.48 1.92
CA ASP A 292 -16.69 -14.74 0.98
C ASP A 292 -15.90 -14.31 -0.27
N ARG A 293 -14.59 -14.01 -0.12
CA ARG A 293 -13.72 -13.56 -1.21
C ARG A 293 -12.96 -14.67 -1.92
N HIS A 294 -12.66 -15.76 -1.21
CA HIS A 294 -11.90 -16.92 -1.72
C HIS A 294 -12.68 -18.23 -1.50
N PRO A 295 -13.90 -18.36 -2.05
CA PRO A 295 -14.76 -19.52 -1.78
C PRO A 295 -14.15 -20.85 -2.26
N SER A 296 -13.24 -20.82 -3.25
CA SER A 296 -12.58 -22.04 -3.76
C SER A 296 -11.56 -22.64 -2.79
N TRP A 297 -11.07 -21.87 -1.81
CA TRP A 297 -10.07 -22.34 -0.85
C TRP A 297 -10.68 -23.11 0.32
N PHE A 298 -11.94 -22.82 0.61
CA PHE A 298 -12.73 -23.53 1.59
C PHE A 298 -13.54 -24.55 0.79
N GLY A 299 -13.06 -25.80 0.74
CA GLY A 299 -13.79 -26.89 0.06
C GLY A 299 -15.25 -26.97 0.50
N GLU A 300 -16.10 -27.63 -0.30
CA GLU A 300 -17.51 -27.83 0.09
C GLU A 300 -17.57 -28.39 1.52
N GLU A 301 -18.36 -27.76 2.40
CA GLU A 301 -18.57 -28.28 3.76
C GLU A 301 -18.99 -29.75 3.64
N PRO A 302 -18.27 -30.68 4.29
CA PRO A 302 -18.62 -32.08 4.19
C PRO A 302 -20.05 -32.27 4.70
N PRO A 303 -20.85 -33.14 4.05
CA PRO A 303 -22.20 -33.43 4.52
C PRO A 303 -22.17 -33.88 5.99
N GLU A 304 -23.15 -33.42 6.78
CA GLU A 304 -23.22 -33.57 8.26
C GLU A 304 -23.15 -35.03 8.76
N ASP A 305 -23.19 -36.01 7.86
CA ASP A 305 -23.27 -37.43 8.11
C ASP A 305 -22.22 -38.24 7.33
N GLY A 306 -20.94 -38.01 7.61
CA GLY A 306 -19.88 -38.92 7.14
C GLY A 306 -18.52 -38.66 7.75
N GLU A 307 -18.06 -39.55 8.63
CA GLU A 307 -16.69 -39.55 9.14
C GLU A 307 -15.67 -39.62 8.00
N PHE A 308 -14.85 -38.57 7.83
CA PHE A 308 -13.53 -38.65 7.20
C PHE A 308 -12.61 -37.58 7.79
N GLU A 309 -11.53 -38.02 8.45
CA GLU A 309 -10.36 -37.22 8.75
C GLU A 309 -9.57 -36.97 7.46
N PHE A 310 -9.34 -35.69 7.11
CA PHE A 310 -8.04 -35.23 6.62
C PHE A 310 -7.88 -33.73 6.92
N TYR A 311 -6.76 -33.43 7.58
CA TYR A 311 -6.37 -32.16 8.16
C TYR A 311 -5.99 -31.11 7.11
N TYR A 312 -6.59 -29.92 7.22
CA TYR A 312 -5.86 -28.65 7.15
C TYR A 312 -6.40 -27.77 8.28
N GLU A 313 -5.74 -27.82 9.44
CA GLU A 313 -5.97 -26.88 10.54
C GLU A 313 -5.39 -25.51 10.12
N PHE A 314 -6.20 -24.65 9.52
CA PHE A 314 -5.99 -23.19 9.59
C PHE A 314 -6.60 -22.67 10.90
N ASP A 315 -6.18 -23.23 12.03
CA ASP A 315 -6.73 -22.90 13.36
C ASP A 315 -6.07 -21.68 14.02
N ASN A 316 -5.25 -20.94 13.27
CA ASN A 316 -4.83 -19.60 13.65
C ASN A 316 -5.13 -18.63 12.49
N PRO A 317 -5.87 -17.53 12.70
CA PRO A 317 -5.90 -16.46 11.70
C PRO A 317 -4.45 -16.05 11.44
N VAL A 318 -4.03 -16.04 10.17
CA VAL A 318 -2.66 -15.70 9.80
C VAL A 318 -2.36 -14.31 10.35
N ASP A 319 -1.52 -14.26 11.38
CA ASP A 319 -1.03 -13.02 11.95
C ASP A 319 0.11 -12.54 11.03
N PHE A 320 -0.26 -11.70 10.07
CA PHE A 320 0.70 -11.10 9.13
C PHE A 320 1.67 -10.11 9.82
N THR A 321 1.52 -9.87 11.14
CA THR A 321 2.35 -8.92 11.88
C THR A 321 3.67 -9.52 12.40
N SER A 322 3.81 -10.85 12.46
CA SER A 322 5.05 -11.51 12.85
C SER A 322 5.84 -11.96 11.62
N GLY A 323 7.00 -11.34 11.39
CA GLY A 323 7.90 -11.61 10.25
C GLY A 323 8.63 -12.94 10.26
N ASP A 324 7.96 -14.05 10.59
CA ASP A 324 8.51 -15.40 10.54
C ASP A 324 7.64 -16.28 9.62
N ALA A 325 7.76 -16.07 8.31
CA ALA A 325 7.32 -17.04 7.29
C ALA A 325 8.51 -17.37 6.37
N ALA A 326 9.59 -17.86 6.97
CA ALA A 326 10.70 -18.47 6.26
C ALA A 326 10.99 -19.84 6.88
N GLU A 327 10.09 -20.81 6.71
CA GLU A 327 10.46 -22.23 6.82
C GLU A 327 9.46 -23.16 6.11
N SER A 328 9.92 -23.68 4.97
CA SER A 328 9.59 -24.97 4.34
C SER A 328 8.16 -25.26 3.86
N VAL A 329 7.98 -25.20 2.54
CA VAL A 329 7.33 -26.30 1.80
C VAL A 329 8.22 -26.63 0.59
N GLY A 330 8.64 -27.89 0.50
CA GLY A 330 9.65 -28.37 -0.43
C GLY A 330 9.24 -28.23 -1.90
N ALA A 331 10.21 -27.83 -2.71
CA ALA A 331 10.16 -27.91 -4.15
C ALA A 331 10.10 -29.39 -4.58
N ASP A 332 8.93 -29.87 -4.99
CA ASP A 332 8.81 -31.06 -5.81
C ASP A 332 8.39 -30.65 -7.23
N SER A 333 9.32 -30.92 -8.14
CA SER A 333 9.23 -30.71 -9.59
C SER A 333 8.07 -31.50 -10.21
N ILE A 334 7.11 -30.81 -10.82
CA ILE A 334 6.15 -31.43 -11.76
C ILE A 334 6.71 -31.25 -13.17
N SER A 335 7.29 -32.33 -13.70
CA SER A 335 7.62 -32.46 -15.12
C SER A 335 6.34 -32.70 -15.93
N VAL A 336 5.99 -31.76 -16.81
CA VAL A 336 4.91 -31.93 -17.79
C VAL A 336 5.49 -32.62 -19.03
N GLU A 337 5.13 -33.89 -19.24
CA GLU A 337 5.32 -34.59 -20.52
C GLU A 337 4.29 -34.08 -21.54
N ILE A 338 4.79 -33.44 -22.59
CA ILE A 338 4.02 -33.10 -23.80
C ILE A 338 3.88 -34.38 -24.61
N MET A 339 2.68 -34.97 -24.68
CA MET A 339 2.37 -35.98 -25.69
C MET A 339 2.09 -35.30 -27.04
N GLN A 340 2.77 -35.81 -28.07
CA GLN A 340 2.70 -35.41 -29.49
C GLN A 340 1.33 -35.59 -30.13
#